data_AF-A0A833Z998-F1
#
_entry.id   AF-A0A833Z998-F1
#
_cell.length_a   1.000
_cell.length_b   1.000
_cell.length_c   1.000
_cell.angle_alpha   90.00
_cell.angle_beta   90.00
_cell.angle_gamma   90.00
#
_symmetry.space_group_name_H-M   'P 1'
#
loop_
_entity.id
_entity.type
_entity.pdbx_description
1 polymer ?
#
loop_
_entity_poly.entity_id
_entity_poly.type
_entity_poly.pdbx_seq_one_letter_code
_entity_poly.pdbx_strand_id
1 'polypeptide(L)'
;MCLVRMKQEGRTGKYMCRIIVHFMWEDVEQRGRVMGVNPYILKKNMMIMTNNFYAAILGYDEGLLSDDHGLAAALWRMFFNQKCEDPRQLELLVEYVRKQVSGRSRPLQSLMESRPFLRPVEAGRPEHRERLSSQKPA
;
A
#
# COMPACT_ATOMS: atom_id res chain seq x y z
N MET A 1 -2.57 1.23 -7.66
CA MET A 1 -3.96 1.63 -7.38
C MET A 1 -4.13 2.58 -6.22
N CYS A 2 -3.88 2.17 -4.97
CA CYS A 2 -4.07 3.05 -3.82
C CYS A 2 -3.24 4.33 -3.89
N LEU A 3 -1.97 4.22 -4.31
CA LEU A 3 -1.07 5.38 -4.48
C LEU A 3 -1.55 6.33 -5.59
N VAL A 4 -2.03 5.79 -6.71
CA VAL A 4 -2.55 6.59 -7.83
C VAL A 4 -3.75 7.43 -7.38
N ARG A 5 -4.71 6.83 -6.68
CA ARG A 5 -5.86 7.54 -6.11
C ARG A 5 -5.43 8.56 -5.05
N MET A 6 -4.58 8.18 -4.10
CA MET A 6 -4.11 9.12 -3.09
C MET A 6 -3.39 10.32 -3.69
N LYS A 7 -2.61 10.16 -4.76
CA LYS A 7 -1.96 11.29 -5.44
C LYS A 7 -2.95 12.32 -6.00
N GLN A 8 -4.21 11.95 -6.24
CA GLN A 8 -5.26 12.87 -6.69
C GLN A 8 -5.73 13.82 -5.58
N GLU A 9 -5.51 13.46 -4.30
CA GLU A 9 -5.84 14.26 -3.11
C GLU A 9 -4.82 15.40 -2.84
N GLY A 10 -4.07 15.83 -3.87
CA GLY A 10 -3.14 16.96 -3.79
C GLY A 10 -1.95 16.75 -2.85
N ARG A 11 -1.61 17.77 -2.05
CA ARG A 11 -0.39 17.77 -1.20
C ARG A 11 -0.46 16.71 -0.09
N THR A 12 -1.60 16.59 0.58
CA THR A 12 -1.83 15.60 1.64
C THR A 12 -1.70 14.19 1.08
N GLY A 13 -2.30 13.92 -0.08
CA GLY A 13 -2.19 12.65 -0.77
C GLY A 13 -0.76 12.22 -1.09
N LYS A 14 0.06 13.15 -1.59
CA LYS A 14 1.49 12.90 -1.86
C LYS A 14 2.27 12.59 -0.58
N TYR A 15 1.98 13.29 0.51
CA TYR A 15 2.59 13.01 1.81
C TYR A 15 2.20 11.61 2.32
N MET A 16 0.92 11.27 2.28
CA MET A 16 0.42 9.95 2.68
C MET A 16 1.03 8.81 1.85
N CYS A 17 1.21 9.02 0.54
CA CYS A 17 1.90 8.05 -0.31
C CYS A 17 3.32 7.75 0.18
N ARG A 18 4.09 8.78 0.58
CA ARG A 18 5.44 8.59 1.12
C ARG A 18 5.42 7.80 2.42
N ILE A 19 4.50 8.14 3.32
CA ILE A 19 4.35 7.47 4.61
C ILE A 19 3.98 5.99 4.43
N ILE A 20 3.02 5.68 3.56
CA ILE A 20 2.59 4.30 3.31
C ILE A 20 3.72 3.47 2.72
N VAL A 21 4.47 4.01 1.75
CA VAL A 21 5.60 3.28 1.15
C VAL A 21 6.72 3.05 2.17
N HIS A 22 6.97 4.01 3.06
CA HIS A 22 7.93 3.85 4.15
C HIS A 22 7.56 2.67 5.06
N PHE A 23 6.35 2.70 5.62
CA PHE A 23 5.90 1.65 6.53
C PHE A 23 5.75 0.28 5.83
N MET A 24 5.41 0.27 4.53
CA MET A 24 5.39 -0.96 3.75
C MET A 24 6.76 -1.63 3.71
N TRP A 25 7.85 -0.87 3.54
CA TRP A 25 9.20 -1.43 3.51
C TRP A 25 9.71 -1.83 4.89
N GLU A 26 9.41 -1.05 5.94
CA GLU A 26 9.71 -1.43 7.32
C GLU A 26 9.05 -2.75 7.71
N ASP A 27 7.79 -2.95 7.33
CA ASP A 27 7.04 -4.18 7.61
C ASP A 27 7.65 -5.39 6.89
N VAL A 28 8.07 -5.25 5.63
CA VAL A 28 8.79 -6.32 4.91
C VAL A 28 10.11 -6.68 5.60
N GLU A 29 10.87 -5.68 6.05
CA GLU A 29 12.13 -5.89 6.76
C GLU A 29 11.89 -6.60 8.10
N GLN A 30 10.91 -6.13 8.88
CA GLN A 30 10.56 -6.71 10.17
C GLN A 30 10.11 -8.17 10.03
N ARG A 31 9.25 -8.46 9.05
CA ARG A 31 8.81 -9.84 8.77
C ARG A 31 9.98 -10.74 8.35
N GLY A 32 10.91 -10.23 7.55
CA GLY A 32 12.13 -10.95 7.18
C GLY A 32 12.99 -11.32 8.39
N ARG A 33 13.13 -10.40 9.36
CA ARG A 33 13.86 -10.66 10.62
C ARG A 33 13.15 -11.71 11.48
N VAL A 34 11.84 -11.62 11.64
CA VAL A 34 11.03 -12.58 12.43
C VAL A 34 11.11 -14.00 11.85
N MET A 35 11.14 -14.12 10.52
CA MET A 35 11.30 -15.41 9.83
C MET A 35 12.73 -15.98 9.88
N GLY A 36 13.68 -15.27 10.50
CA GLY A 36 15.06 -15.73 10.61
C GLY A 36 15.85 -15.68 9.30
N VAL A 37 15.43 -14.85 8.33
CA VAL A 37 16.16 -14.69 7.06
C VAL A 37 17.52 -14.05 7.34
N ASN A 38 18.59 -14.59 6.75
CA ASN A 38 19.93 -14.03 6.86
C ASN A 38 19.92 -12.53 6.48
N PRO A 39 20.43 -11.61 7.33
CA PRO A 39 20.39 -10.16 7.07
C PRO A 39 21.01 -9.74 5.74
N TYR A 40 22.06 -10.42 5.28
CA TYR A 40 22.70 -10.14 4.00
C TYR A 40 21.78 -10.48 2.82
N ILE A 41 21.14 -11.65 2.87
CA ILE A 41 20.18 -12.10 1.85
C ILE A 41 18.94 -11.20 1.88
N LEU A 42 18.45 -10.85 3.07
CA LEU A 42 17.32 -9.95 3.24
C LEU A 42 17.59 -8.60 2.58
N LYS A 43 18.75 -7.97 2.87
CA LYS A 43 19.14 -6.69 2.27
C LYS A 43 19.21 -6.75 0.75
N LYS A 44 19.80 -7.83 0.20
CA LYS A 44 19.88 -8.05 -1.25
C LYS A 44 18.48 -8.18 -1.86
N ASN A 45 17.61 -8.98 -1.27
CA ASN A 45 16.25 -9.18 -1.75
C ASN A 45 15.42 -7.90 -1.65
N MET A 46 15.58 -7.11 -0.58
CA MET A 46 14.92 -5.81 -0.44
C MET A 46 15.29 -4.85 -1.58
N MET A 47 16.55 -4.80 -1.98
CA MET A 47 16.99 -3.98 -3.13
C MET A 47 16.30 -4.42 -4.43
N ILE A 48 16.23 -5.73 -4.68
CA ILE A 48 15.55 -6.28 -5.86
C ILE A 48 14.05 -5.95 -5.82
N MET A 49 13.39 -6.16 -4.68
CA MET A 49 11.97 -5.83 -4.50
C MET A 49 11.71 -4.34 -4.70
N THR A 50 12.61 -3.47 -4.22
CA THR A 50 12.50 -2.02 -4.38
C THR A 50 12.58 -1.62 -5.86
N ASN A 51 13.52 -2.19 -6.61
CA ASN A 51 13.63 -1.94 -8.05
C ASN A 51 12.39 -2.42 -8.80
N ASN A 52 11.90 -3.63 -8.49
CA ASN A 52 10.68 -4.17 -9.08
C ASN A 52 9.46 -3.30 -8.74
N PHE A 53 9.38 -2.78 -7.52
CA PHE A 53 8.30 -1.89 -7.10
C PHE A 53 8.29 -0.58 -7.91
N TYR A 54 9.44 0.05 -8.09
CA TYR A 54 9.53 1.26 -8.91
C TYR A 54 9.24 1.00 -10.39
N ALA A 55 9.76 -0.11 -10.94
CA ALA A 55 9.46 -0.51 -12.31
C ALA A 55 7.96 -0.77 -12.51
N ALA A 56 7.29 -1.40 -11.53
CA ALA A 56 5.85 -1.62 -11.58
C ALA A 56 5.05 -0.30 -11.52
N ILE A 57 5.42 0.63 -10.63
CA ILE A 57 4.76 1.94 -10.57
C ILE A 57 4.88 2.67 -11.90
N LEU A 58 6.09 2.73 -12.47
CA LEU A 58 6.31 3.41 -13.75
C LEU A 58 5.50 2.76 -14.87
N GLY A 59 5.54 1.43 -14.98
CA GLY A 59 4.78 0.72 -15.99
C GLY A 59 3.27 0.86 -15.85
N TYR A 60 2.74 0.93 -14.62
CA TYR A 60 1.32 1.20 -14.39
C TYR A 60 0.95 2.65 -14.70
N ASP A 61 1.77 3.63 -14.31
CA ASP A 61 1.52 5.03 -14.61
C ASP A 61 1.53 5.26 -16.13
N GLU A 62 2.49 4.66 -16.86
CA GLU A 62 2.55 4.71 -18.33
C GLU A 62 1.33 4.03 -18.96
N GLY A 63 1.03 2.77 -18.62
CA GLY A 63 -0.10 2.04 -19.20
C GLY A 63 -1.46 2.65 -18.88
N LEU A 64 -1.62 3.28 -17.71
CA LEU A 64 -2.84 4.00 -17.36
C LEU A 64 -3.00 5.30 -18.16
N LEU A 65 -1.90 5.96 -18.53
CA LEU A 65 -1.91 7.19 -19.33
C LEU A 65 -1.97 6.93 -20.85
N SER A 66 -1.44 5.80 -21.33
CA SER A 66 -1.42 5.44 -22.75
C SER A 66 -2.61 4.56 -23.12
N ASP A 67 -2.41 3.24 -23.14
CA ASP A 67 -3.22 2.26 -23.83
C ASP A 67 -3.16 0.91 -23.10
N ASP A 68 -4.11 0.04 -23.43
CA ASP A 68 -4.25 -1.24 -22.74
C ASP A 68 -3.14 -2.23 -23.07
N HIS A 69 -2.42 -2.08 -24.19
CA HIS A 69 -1.26 -2.93 -24.48
C HIS A 69 -0.09 -2.62 -23.56
N GLY A 70 0.20 -1.33 -23.31
CA GLY A 70 1.22 -0.92 -22.35
C GLY A 70 0.90 -1.43 -20.94
N LEU A 71 -0.37 -1.29 -20.53
CA LEU A 71 -0.85 -1.77 -19.24
C LEU A 71 -0.80 -3.30 -19.13
N ALA A 72 -1.21 -4.03 -20.16
CA ALA A 72 -1.10 -5.48 -20.24
C ALA A 72 0.36 -5.93 -20.15
N ALA A 73 1.27 -5.27 -20.85
CA ALA A 73 2.69 -5.60 -20.82
C ALA A 73 3.28 -5.37 -19.42
N ALA A 74 2.90 -4.29 -18.73
CA ALA A 74 3.30 -4.01 -17.35
C ALA A 74 2.77 -5.08 -16.38
N LEU A 75 1.48 -5.43 -16.47
CA LEU A 75 0.85 -6.46 -15.64
C LEU A 75 1.45 -7.84 -15.90
N TRP A 76 1.73 -8.17 -17.16
CA TRP A 76 2.36 -9.43 -17.53
C TRP A 76 3.76 -9.57 -16.90
N ARG A 77 4.58 -8.52 -16.97
CA ARG A 77 5.91 -8.54 -16.36
C ARG A 77 5.86 -8.59 -14.83
N MET A 78 4.97 -7.84 -14.20
CA MET A 78 5.00 -7.59 -12.75
C MET A 78 4.09 -8.53 -11.94
N PHE A 79 2.90 -8.84 -12.45
CA PHE A 79 1.92 -9.70 -11.76
C PHE A 79 2.10 -11.17 -12.13
N PHE A 80 2.25 -11.44 -13.42
CA PHE A 80 2.42 -12.80 -13.94
C PHE A 80 3.88 -13.26 -13.97
N ASN A 81 4.83 -12.38 -13.60
CA ASN A 81 6.27 -12.68 -13.68
C ASN A 81 6.66 -13.22 -15.06
N GLN A 82 6.11 -12.61 -16.12
CA GLN A 82 6.30 -12.99 -17.52
C GLN A 82 5.76 -14.39 -17.89
N LYS A 83 4.94 -14.99 -17.02
CA LYS A 83 4.35 -16.32 -17.21
C LYS A 83 2.83 -16.24 -17.08
N CYS A 84 2.14 -16.24 -18.22
CA CYS A 84 0.68 -16.22 -18.27
C CYS A 84 0.23 -17.33 -19.21
N GLU A 85 -0.38 -18.37 -18.63
CA GLU A 85 -0.83 -19.55 -19.38
C GLU A 85 -2.11 -19.26 -20.19
N ASP A 86 -3.00 -18.40 -19.67
CA ASP A 86 -4.22 -17.98 -20.37
C ASP A 86 -4.25 -16.45 -20.55
N PRO A 87 -4.07 -15.96 -21.80
CA PRO A 87 -4.11 -14.53 -22.11
C PRO A 87 -5.40 -13.82 -21.68
N ARG A 88 -6.52 -14.54 -21.56
CA ARG A 88 -7.79 -13.97 -21.06
C ARG A 88 -7.69 -13.49 -19.63
N GLN A 89 -6.84 -14.12 -18.80
CA GLN A 89 -6.60 -13.66 -17.43
C GLN A 89 -5.91 -12.30 -17.41
N LEU A 90 -5.01 -12.06 -18.37
CA LEU A 90 -4.33 -10.78 -18.51
C LEU A 90 -5.31 -9.69 -18.96
N GLU A 91 -6.17 -9.99 -19.94
CA GLU A 91 -7.22 -9.09 -20.41
C GLU A 91 -8.20 -8.69 -19.29
N LEU A 92 -8.71 -9.68 -18.53
CA LEU A 92 -9.59 -9.44 -17.38
C LEU A 92 -8.91 -8.58 -16.31
N LEU A 93 -7.62 -8.79 -16.07
CA LEU A 93 -6.86 -8.00 -15.10
C LEU A 93 -6.69 -6.56 -15.56
N VAL A 94 -6.41 -6.32 -16.85
CA VAL A 94 -6.36 -4.98 -17.44
C VAL A 94 -7.70 -4.27 -17.27
N GLU A 95 -8.81 -4.93 -17.62
CA GLU A 95 -10.16 -4.37 -17.48
C GLU A 95 -10.48 -4.03 -16.02
N TYR A 96 -10.14 -4.92 -15.08
CA TYR A 96 -10.30 -4.70 -13.65
C TYR A 96 -9.49 -3.47 -13.17
N VAL A 97 -8.23 -3.38 -13.57
CA VAL A 97 -7.30 -2.30 -13.22
C VAL A 97 -7.84 -0.96 -13.72
N ARG A 98 -8.34 -0.88 -14.95
CA ARG A 98 -9.00 0.33 -15.50
C ARG A 98 -10.23 0.73 -14.69
N LYS A 99 -11.14 -0.22 -14.44
CA LYS A 99 -12.34 0.02 -13.62
C LYS A 99 -11.99 0.55 -12.23
N GLN A 100 -10.94 0.02 -11.61
CA GLN A 100 -10.49 0.46 -10.29
C GLN A 100 -9.90 1.88 -10.29
N VAL A 101 -9.30 2.36 -11.38
CA VAL A 101 -8.73 3.72 -11.43
C VAL A 101 -9.78 4.75 -11.84
N SER A 102 -10.68 4.43 -12.77
CA SER A 102 -11.70 5.34 -13.32
C SER A 102 -12.82 5.75 -12.34
N GLY A 103 -12.69 5.50 -11.03
CA GLY A 103 -13.58 6.13 -10.05
C GLY A 103 -14.91 5.41 -9.75
N ARG A 104 -15.24 4.27 -10.37
CA ARG A 104 -16.50 3.55 -10.05
C ARG A 104 -16.45 2.69 -8.77
N SER A 105 -15.41 2.87 -7.96
CA SER A 105 -15.26 2.25 -6.63
C SER A 105 -15.28 3.35 -5.57
N ARG A 106 -15.96 3.08 -4.45
CA ARG A 106 -16.27 3.96 -3.29
C ARG A 106 -15.25 5.10 -3.01
N PRO A 107 -15.71 6.28 -2.52
CA PRO A 107 -14.85 7.42 -2.19
C PRO A 107 -13.74 7.05 -1.19
N LEU A 108 -12.54 7.61 -1.38
CA LEU A 108 -11.37 7.39 -0.53
C LEU A 108 -11.64 7.77 0.94
N GLN A 109 -12.48 8.78 1.18
CA GLN A 109 -12.97 9.17 2.51
C GLN A 109 -13.57 7.99 3.27
N SER A 110 -14.42 7.18 2.62
CA SER A 110 -15.02 6.00 3.24
C SER A 110 -14.00 4.92 3.59
N LEU A 111 -12.84 4.86 2.91
CA LEU A 111 -11.79 3.88 3.17
C LEU A 111 -10.82 4.34 4.27
N MET A 112 -10.60 5.65 4.36
CA MET A 112 -9.78 6.28 5.39
C MET A 112 -10.51 6.36 6.74
N GLU A 113 -11.82 6.60 6.73
CA GLU A 113 -12.66 6.62 7.94
C GLU A 113 -12.95 5.22 8.49
N SER A 114 -12.91 4.17 7.66
CA SER A 114 -13.25 2.80 8.05
C SER A 114 -12.09 1.97 8.62
N ARG A 115 -10.88 2.52 8.76
CA ARG A 115 -9.76 1.81 9.40
C ARG A 115 -9.16 2.59 10.58
N PRO A 116 -9.06 1.99 11.78
CA PRO A 116 -8.54 2.65 12.98
C PRO A 116 -7.03 2.98 12.92
N PHE A 117 -6.31 2.54 11.89
CA PHE A 117 -4.85 2.62 11.79
C PHE A 117 -4.31 4.00 11.34
N LEU A 118 -5.15 4.90 10.84
CA LEU A 118 -4.74 6.23 10.37
C LEU A 118 -5.25 7.39 11.25
N ARG A 119 -5.84 7.10 12.42
CA ARG A 119 -6.06 8.17 13.39
C ARG A 119 -4.68 8.65 13.87
N PRO A 120 -4.38 9.96 13.79
CA PRO A 120 -3.24 10.51 14.51
C PRO A 120 -3.36 10.04 15.96
N VAL A 121 -2.29 9.47 16.52
CA VAL A 121 -2.22 9.23 17.96
C VAL A 121 -2.30 10.60 18.60
N GLU A 122 -3.50 10.98 19.05
CA GLU A 122 -3.65 12.18 19.85
C GLU A 122 -2.78 12.02 21.09
N ALA A 123 -1.83 12.95 21.24
CA ALA A 123 -0.96 13.05 22.39
C ALA A 123 -1.80 12.95 23.67
N GLY A 124 -1.44 12.02 24.54
CA GLY A 124 -2.24 11.60 25.68
C GLY A 124 -2.77 12.75 26.52
N ARG A 125 -4.08 12.73 26.76
CA ARG A 125 -4.71 13.50 27.83
C ARG A 125 -4.64 12.70 29.14
N PRO A 126 -4.21 13.29 30.26
CA PRO A 126 -4.01 12.56 31.51
C PRO A 126 -5.31 12.57 32.32
N GLU A 127 -6.17 11.57 32.16
CA GLU A 127 -7.35 11.42 33.04
C GLU A 127 -7.54 9.98 33.47
N HIS A 128 -6.67 9.53 34.39
CA HIS A 128 -6.99 8.41 35.28
C HIS A 128 -6.12 8.48 36.54
N ARG A 129 -6.25 9.58 37.30
CA ARG A 129 -5.70 9.66 38.67
C ARG A 129 -6.71 10.21 39.69
N GLU A 130 -7.99 9.94 39.51
CA GLU A 130 -9.02 10.20 40.52
C GLU A 130 -9.99 9.02 40.58
N ARG A 131 -9.52 7.88 41.10
CA ARG A 131 -10.40 6.77 41.49
C ARG A 131 -9.73 5.83 42.49
N LEU A 132 -8.94 6.38 43.42
CA LEU A 132 -8.28 5.64 44.50
C LEU A 132 -8.32 6.33 45.87
N SER A 133 -9.24 7.30 46.09
CA SER A 133 -9.42 7.93 47.41
C SER A 133 -10.77 7.66 48.09
N SER A 134 -11.61 6.77 47.56
CA SER A 134 -12.95 6.53 48.11
C SER A 134 -13.28 5.04 48.24
N GLN A 135 -12.46 4.31 48.99
CA GLN A 135 -12.86 3.05 49.62
C GLN A 135 -11.97 2.79 50.85
N LYS A 136 -12.35 3.37 51.99
CA LYS A 136 -12.00 2.83 53.31
C LYS A 136 -13.16 1.93 53.77
N PRO A 137 -12.92 0.69 54.22
CA PRO A 137 -13.86 0.01 55.09
C PRO A 137 -13.61 0.37 56.56
N ALA A 138 -14.61 0.03 57.38
CA ALA A 138 -14.84 0.39 58.78
C ALA A 138 -13.66 0.19 59.75
#